data_AF-A0A2X3M312-F1
#
_entry.id   AF-A0A2X3M312-F1
#
_cell.length_a   1.000
_cell.length_b   1.000
_cell.length_c   1.000
_cell.angle_alpha   90.00
_cell.angle_beta   90.00
_cell.angle_gamma   90.00
#
_symmetry.space_group_name_H-M   'P 1'
#
loop_
_entity.id
_entity.type
_entity.pdbx_description
1 polymer ?
#
loop_
_entity_poly.entity_id
_entity_poly.type
_entity_poly.pdbx_seq_one_letter_code
_entity_poly.pdbx_strand_id
1 'polypeptide(L)'
;MIKLLTQDDTVNLSKFISREQLSPTAAYHLVHEQVISPLHSHLTRLIAAWTGCDANDTRMILHTHALIGEILAFRLGKETILLRTGWTRVR
;
A
#
# COMPACT_ATOMS: atom_id res chain seq x y z
N MET A 1 -3.55 9.30 -4.92
CA MET A 1 -2.94 7.97 -4.68
C MET A 1 -3.90 6.83 -4.97
N ILE A 2 -5.10 6.77 -4.36
CA ILE A 2 -6.12 5.72 -4.64
C ILE A 2 -6.36 5.57 -6.15
N LYS A 3 -6.66 6.68 -6.85
CA LYS A 3 -6.91 6.67 -8.30
C LYS A 3 -5.79 6.03 -9.12
N LEU A 4 -4.52 6.22 -8.75
CA LEU A 4 -3.35 5.62 -9.45
C LEU A 4 -3.27 4.10 -9.17
N LEU A 5 -3.54 3.71 -7.91
CA LEU A 5 -3.49 2.33 -7.45
C LEU A 5 -4.71 1.50 -7.86
N THR A 6 -5.82 2.13 -8.25
CA THR A 6 -7.07 1.46 -8.64
C THR A 6 -7.37 1.51 -10.13
N GLN A 7 -6.50 2.09 -10.97
CA GLN A 7 -6.66 2.05 -12.43
C GLN A 7 -6.58 0.61 -12.95
N ASP A 8 -7.28 0.34 -14.05
CA ASP A 8 -7.30 -0.99 -14.63
C ASP A 8 -5.94 -1.39 -15.23
N ASP A 9 -5.15 -0.42 -15.72
CA ASP A 9 -3.81 -0.67 -16.29
C ASP A 9 -2.81 -1.15 -15.24
N THR A 10 -3.02 -0.83 -13.96
CA THR A 10 -2.14 -1.27 -12.87
C THR A 10 -2.56 -2.64 -12.31
N VAL A 11 -3.54 -3.32 -12.93
CA VAL A 11 -4.11 -4.53 -12.36
C VAL A 11 -3.10 -5.66 -12.21
N ASN A 12 -2.33 -5.90 -13.26
CA ASN A 12 -1.34 -6.97 -13.30
C ASN A 12 -0.18 -6.70 -12.34
N LEU A 13 0.19 -5.42 -12.17
CA LEU A 13 1.18 -5.03 -11.16
C LEU A 13 0.69 -5.42 -9.76
N SER A 14 -0.57 -5.12 -9.40
CA SER A 14 -1.07 -5.49 -8.06
C SER A 14 -1.12 -7.01 -7.86
N LYS A 15 -1.48 -7.79 -8.89
CA LYS A 15 -1.45 -9.27 -8.82
C LYS A 15 -0.03 -9.79 -8.57
N PHE A 16 0.95 -9.25 -9.30
CA PHE A 16 2.35 -9.59 -9.14
C PHE A 16 2.83 -9.28 -7.71
N ILE A 17 2.61 -8.05 -7.24
CA ILE A 17 3.03 -7.62 -5.90
C ILE A 17 2.33 -8.44 -4.82
N SER A 18 1.03 -8.74 -4.95
CA SER A 18 0.30 -9.56 -3.97
C SER A 18 0.87 -10.96 -3.84
N ARG A 19 1.24 -11.59 -4.97
CA ARG A 19 1.90 -12.90 -4.96
C ARG A 19 3.26 -12.83 -4.27
N GLU A 20 4.07 -11.84 -4.65
CA GLU A 20 5.40 -11.62 -4.07
C GLU A 20 5.34 -11.29 -2.57
N GLN A 21 4.26 -10.66 -2.08
CA GLN A 21 4.08 -10.40 -0.66
C GLN A 21 3.82 -11.67 0.16
N LEU A 22 3.09 -12.63 -0.43
CA LEU A 22 2.69 -13.89 0.24
C LEU A 22 3.74 -14.99 0.11
N SER A 23 4.49 -15.00 -1.00
CA SER A 23 5.58 -15.94 -1.25
C SER A 23 6.77 -15.19 -1.86
N PRO A 24 7.57 -14.49 -1.04
CA PRO A 24 8.63 -13.62 -1.51
C PRO A 24 9.69 -14.37 -2.32
N THR A 25 10.12 -13.74 -3.41
CA THR A 25 11.28 -14.14 -4.20
C THR A 25 12.28 -12.99 -4.29
N ALA A 26 13.39 -13.19 -5.02
CA ALA A 26 14.34 -12.11 -5.33
C ALA A 26 13.66 -10.90 -6.00
N ALA A 27 12.55 -11.09 -6.71
CA ALA A 27 11.81 -10.01 -7.33
C ALA A 27 11.14 -9.09 -6.28
N TYR A 28 10.58 -9.66 -5.21
CA TYR A 28 10.06 -8.85 -4.09
C TYR A 28 11.16 -7.99 -3.48
N HIS A 29 12.35 -8.55 -3.23
CA HIS A 29 13.46 -7.82 -2.63
C HIS A 29 13.88 -6.62 -3.47
N LEU A 30 13.96 -6.76 -4.79
CA LEU A 30 14.29 -5.67 -5.70
C LEU A 30 13.24 -4.55 -5.64
N VAL A 31 11.95 -4.91 -5.71
CA VAL A 31 10.86 -3.93 -5.62
C VAL A 31 10.82 -3.28 -4.24
N HIS A 32 11.08 -4.04 -3.19
CA HIS A 32 11.09 -3.55 -1.82
C HIS A 32 12.19 -2.51 -1.62
N GLU A 33 13.41 -2.81 -2.04
CA GLU A 33 14.55 -1.91 -1.92
C GLU A 33 14.37 -0.63 -2.73
N GLN A 34 13.93 -0.75 -3.98
CA GLN A 34 13.90 0.39 -4.90
C GLN A 34 12.64 1.27 -4.74
N VAL A 35 11.53 0.71 -4.26
CA VAL A 35 10.23 1.41 -4.27
C VAL A 35 9.55 1.40 -2.91
N ILE A 36 9.28 0.23 -2.33
CA ILE A 36 8.43 0.13 -1.13
C ILE A 36 9.12 0.75 0.08
N SER A 37 10.38 0.41 0.34
CA SER A 37 11.14 0.90 1.49
C SER A 37 11.34 2.43 1.44
N PRO A 38 11.77 3.05 0.32
CA PRO A 38 11.81 4.49 0.20
C PRO A 38 10.43 5.13 0.45
N LEU A 39 9.37 4.66 -0.22
CA LEU A 39 8.03 5.23 -0.08
C LEU A 39 7.52 5.13 1.37
N HIS A 40 7.62 3.95 1.98
CA HIS A 40 7.19 3.73 3.35
C HIS A 40 7.96 4.61 4.32
N SER A 41 9.28 4.71 4.18
CA SER A 41 10.13 5.55 5.03
C SER A 41 9.77 7.04 4.89
N HIS A 42 9.48 7.50 3.68
CA HIS A 42 9.02 8.88 3.45
C HIS A 42 7.69 9.14 4.15
N LEU A 43 6.72 8.24 4.01
CA LEU A 43 5.42 8.37 4.67
C LEU A 43 5.55 8.34 6.20
N THR A 44 6.39 7.44 6.75
CA THR A 44 6.63 7.39 8.20
C THR A 44 7.20 8.70 8.71
N ARG A 45 8.17 9.30 8.00
CA ARG A 45 8.73 10.61 8.37
C ARG A 45 7.70 11.74 8.30
N LEU A 46 6.84 11.75 7.28
CA LEU A 46 5.78 12.76 7.15
C LEU A 46 4.78 12.67 8.30
N ILE A 47 4.32 11.47 8.62
CA ILE A 47 3.34 11.25 9.69
C ILE A 47 3.98 11.56 11.05
N ALA A 48 5.21 11.09 11.31
CA ALA A 48 5.93 11.37 12.54
C ALA A 48 6.18 12.87 12.75
N ALA A 49 6.55 13.59 11.69
CA ALA A 49 6.70 15.05 11.73
C ALA A 49 5.38 15.75 12.06
N TRP A 50 4.26 15.28 11.49
CA TRP A 50 2.94 15.82 11.77
C TRP A 50 2.48 15.56 13.21
N THR A 51 2.78 14.38 13.76
CA THR A 51 2.35 13.98 15.12
C THR A 51 3.36 14.34 16.21
N GLY A 52 4.52 14.90 15.87
CA GLY A 52 5.59 15.20 16.82
C GLY A 52 6.25 13.96 17.43
N CYS A 53 6.24 12.83 16.72
CA CYS A 53 6.82 11.57 17.18
C CYS A 53 8.18 11.28 16.51
N ASP A 54 8.92 10.30 17.02
CA ASP A 54 10.14 9.80 16.36
C ASP A 54 9.77 8.86 15.20
N ALA A 55 10.28 9.16 14.00
CA ALA A 55 10.05 8.35 12.81
C ALA A 55 10.72 6.97 12.87
N ASN A 56 11.72 6.78 13.73
CA ASN A 56 12.39 5.50 13.95
C ASN A 56 11.68 4.64 15.00
N ASP A 57 10.69 5.18 15.71
CA ASP A 57 9.88 4.38 16.62
C ASP A 57 9.06 3.36 15.83
N THR A 58 9.19 2.08 16.18
CA THR A 58 8.43 0.98 15.59
C THR A 58 6.93 1.26 15.58
N ARG A 59 6.40 1.96 16.60
CA ARG A 59 4.98 2.36 16.63
C ARG A 59 4.63 3.26 15.44
N MET A 60 5.49 4.20 15.08
CA MET A 60 5.27 5.07 13.92
C MET A 60 5.32 4.30 12.59
N ILE A 61 6.21 3.32 12.49
CA ILE A 61 6.28 2.41 11.34
C ILE A 61 4.96 1.62 11.21
N LEU A 62 4.44 1.05 12.31
CA LEU A 62 3.18 0.31 12.32
C LEU A 62 1.97 1.18 12.01
N HIS A 63 1.88 2.38 12.59
CA HIS A 63 0.80 3.33 12.29
C HIS A 63 0.79 3.72 10.81
N THR A 64 1.97 4.01 10.26
CA THR A 64 2.11 4.32 8.84
C THR A 64 1.68 3.15 7.98
N HIS A 65 2.08 1.93 8.32
CA HIS A 65 1.70 0.73 7.60
C HIS A 65 0.18 0.51 7.61
N ALA A 66 -0.48 0.72 8.75
CA ALA A 66 -1.93 0.62 8.87
C ALA A 66 -2.65 1.63 7.93
N LEU A 67 -2.19 2.88 7.89
CA LEU A 67 -2.73 3.91 7.01
C LEU A 67 -2.54 3.59 5.52
N ILE A 68 -1.39 3.02 5.14
CA ILE A 68 -1.18 2.50 3.78
C ILE A 68 -2.17 1.36 3.50
N GLY A 69 -2.42 0.49 4.48
CA GLY A 69 -3.40 -0.60 4.40
C GLY A 69 -4.81 -0.12 4.05
N GLU A 70 -5.26 1.01 4.59
CA GLU A 70 -6.57 1.59 4.26
C GLU A 70 -6.71 1.91 2.77
N ILE A 71 -5.63 2.41 2.15
CA ILE A 71 -5.58 2.68 0.70
C ILE A 71 -5.57 1.38 -0.09
N LEU A 72 -4.75 0.41 0.34
CA LEU A 72 -4.59 -0.88 -0.35
C LEU A 72 -5.85 -1.75 -0.27
N ALA A 73 -6.68 -1.59 0.77
CA ALA A 73 -7.92 -2.33 0.94
C ALA A 73 -8.86 -2.20 -0.27
N PHE A 74 -8.95 -1.00 -0.87
CA PHE A 74 -9.77 -0.76 -2.06
C PHE A 74 -9.26 -1.50 -3.31
N ARG A 75 -7.97 -1.82 -3.33
CA ARG A 75 -7.34 -2.52 -4.46
C ARG A 75 -7.40 -4.04 -4.28
N LEU A 76 -7.00 -4.53 -3.12
CA LEU A 76 -6.95 -5.96 -2.82
C LEU A 76 -8.34 -6.55 -2.58
N GLY A 77 -9.22 -5.77 -1.94
CA GLY A 77 -10.63 -6.10 -1.71
C GLY A 77 -11.58 -5.50 -2.75
N LYS A 78 -11.12 -5.21 -3.98
CA LYS A 78 -11.90 -4.54 -5.03
C LYS A 78 -13.27 -5.20 -5.24
N GLU A 79 -13.31 -6.52 -5.38
CA GLU A 79 -14.57 -7.24 -5.63
C GLU A 79 -15.57 -7.09 -4.48
N THR A 80 -15.09 -7.26 -3.23
CA THR A 80 -15.91 -7.11 -2.03
C THR A 80 -16.56 -5.73 -1.97
N ILE A 81 -15.79 -4.65 -2.20
CA ILE A 81 -16.35 -3.30 -2.10
C ILE A 81 -17.29 -2.97 -3.25
N LEU A 82 -17.01 -3.44 -4.48
CA LEU A 82 -17.90 -3.21 -5.63
C LEU A 82 -19.27 -3.89 -5.43
N LEU A 83 -19.28 -5.15 -4.97
CA LEU A 83 -20.53 -5.86 -4.66
C LEU A 83 -21.31 -5.20 -3.53
N ARG A 84 -20.63 -4.72 -2.48
CA ARG A 84 -21.28 -4.07 -1.33
C ARG A 84 -21.85 -2.68 -1.66
N THR A 85 -21.21 -1.95 -2.56
CA THR A 85 -21.61 -0.58 -2.93
C THR A 85 -22.51 -0.52 -4.16
N GLY A 86 -22.56 -1.59 -4.96
CA GLY A 86 -23.23 -1.59 -6.27
C GLY A 86 -22.49 -0.76 -7.33
N TRP A 87 -21.21 -0.42 -7.10
CA TRP A 87 -20.43 0.36 -8.05
C TRP A 87 -19.86 -0.51 -9.17
N THR A 88 -19.71 0.08 -10.36
CA THR A 88 -18.99 -0.56 -11.47
C THR A 88 -17.48 -0.35 -11.40
N ARG A 89 -17.01 0.63 -10.62
CA ARG A 89 -15.59 0.91 -10.36
C ARG A 89 -15.37 1.70 -9.07
N VAL A 90 -14.21 1.54 -8.43
CA VAL A 90 -13.77 2.33 -7.28
C VAL A 90 -13.40 3.74 -7.77
N ARG A 91 -13.99 4.79 -7.17
CA ARG A 91 -13.75 6.20 -7.52
C ARG A 91 -12.75 6.86 -6.59
#